data_AF-A0A194XF28-F1
#
_entry.id   AF-A0A194XF28-F1
#
_cell.length_a   1.000
_cell.length_b   1.000
_cell.length_c   1.000
_cell.angle_alpha   90.00
_cell.angle_beta   90.00
_cell.angle_gamma   90.00
#
_symmetry.space_group_name_H-M   'P 1'
#
loop_
_entity.id
_entity.type
_entity.pdbx_description
1 polymer ?
#
loop_
_entity_poly.entity_id
_entity_poly.type
_entity_poly.pdbx_seq_one_letter_code
_entity_poly.pdbx_strand_id
1 'polypeptide(L)'
;MHRFVFFITLLKIFAFVESNDCSIPPLVLRIDNNTLSGDGIALNRVIAANFRNQIEGLRLDFTRNNTSIRNSLDCTSSSQSTQSQCIGASGGVFDPTNGTSFEAATSESWSVTSIDPAPDDAYVKYGYGVVTFGSDNTVSKFPVRSMERHDEFEQEQSRPGEEFIRTVFPLGVRQDTISRVRRLLWQQKHGLPYRRMATSYLDQPCPLQVFLKDVRVTTSDGKSNSLMTDGEAIVPACINPVENGFQFSPAMYQVWANVTQHPSNPPSDGSHNYISQTYPFSNEPLMNELIMELEGGYQVTIPHYELISLERGNDAQANAITTAQSTSTIVSTCQASSASASSTQKLSTGNIIGIAIGSFAVGVVTGVACSYFWRLSREKGPNQANPLGSASGEADNEPDSEERARSAAAATPAPSAAPPPAAVPRQPSPLVDRLPGVVTLK
;
A
#
# COMPACT_ATOMS: atom_id res chain seq x y z
N MET A 1 24.55 -38.89 -57.82
CA MET A 1 25.35 -38.74 -56.58
C MET A 1 25.52 -37.26 -56.25
N HIS A 2 24.54 -36.59 -55.61
CA HIS A 2 24.73 -35.26 -55.03
C HIS A 2 24.02 -35.25 -53.67
N ARG A 3 24.82 -35.04 -52.61
CA ARG A 3 24.43 -35.18 -51.21
C ARG A 3 23.59 -33.98 -50.77
N PHE A 4 22.31 -34.22 -50.52
CA PHE A 4 21.41 -33.31 -49.81
C PHE A 4 21.73 -33.41 -48.31
N VAL A 5 22.70 -32.63 -47.84
CA VAL A 5 22.99 -32.50 -46.41
C VAL A 5 21.99 -31.52 -45.83
N PHE A 6 20.89 -32.06 -45.30
CA PHE A 6 19.93 -31.35 -44.48
C PHE A 6 20.63 -30.83 -43.22
N PHE A 7 21.03 -29.56 -43.24
CA PHE A 7 21.46 -28.81 -42.05
C PHE A 7 20.22 -28.55 -41.18
N ILE A 8 19.83 -29.56 -40.38
CA ILE A 8 19.00 -29.35 -39.20
C ILE A 8 19.94 -28.70 -38.17
N THR A 9 20.07 -27.38 -38.26
CA THR A 9 20.67 -26.57 -37.19
C THR A 9 19.70 -26.66 -36.02
N LEU A 10 19.96 -27.65 -35.17
CA LEU A 10 19.30 -27.90 -33.90
C LEU A 10 19.60 -26.69 -33.01
N LEU A 11 18.77 -25.66 -33.15
CA LEU A 11 18.75 -24.47 -32.32
C LEU A 11 18.39 -24.97 -30.92
N LYS A 12 19.42 -25.37 -30.15
CA LYS A 12 19.31 -25.58 -28.72
C LYS A 12 19.02 -24.22 -28.11
N ILE A 13 17.74 -23.86 -28.10
CA ILE A 13 17.20 -22.89 -27.16
C ILE A 13 17.42 -23.53 -25.80
N PHE A 14 18.58 -23.29 -25.20
CA PHE A 14 18.79 -23.51 -23.78
C PHE A 14 17.84 -22.52 -23.10
N ALA A 15 16.61 -22.97 -22.83
CA ALA A 15 15.79 -22.39 -21.80
C ALA A 15 16.60 -22.58 -20.51
N PHE A 16 17.38 -21.56 -20.15
CA PHE A 16 17.92 -21.44 -18.80
C PHE A 16 16.69 -21.30 -17.90
N VAL A 17 16.19 -22.44 -17.41
CA VAL A 17 15.30 -22.46 -16.26
C VAL A 17 16.18 -22.01 -15.10
N GLU A 18 16.15 -20.71 -14.80
CA GLU A 18 16.86 -20.15 -13.67
C GLU A 18 16.28 -20.76 -12.41
N SER A 19 17.02 -21.69 -11.81
CA SER A 19 16.75 -22.18 -10.47
C SER A 19 16.90 -21.01 -9.51
N ASN A 20 15.82 -20.64 -8.82
CA ASN A 20 15.90 -19.70 -7.71
C ASN A 20 16.98 -20.17 -6.73
N ASP A 21 17.87 -19.28 -6.30
CA ASP A 21 18.91 -19.59 -5.33
C ASP A 21 18.29 -19.76 -3.94
N CYS A 22 17.92 -21.01 -3.62
CA CYS A 22 17.34 -21.39 -2.33
C CYS A 22 18.35 -21.33 -1.17
N SER A 23 19.60 -20.93 -1.39
CA SER A 23 20.60 -20.79 -0.32
C SER A 23 20.38 -19.56 0.57
N ILE A 24 19.59 -18.58 0.10
CA ILE A 24 19.26 -17.38 0.86
C ILE A 24 18.09 -17.70 1.81
N PRO A 25 18.30 -17.67 3.14
CA PRO A 25 17.20 -17.89 4.08
C PRO A 25 16.12 -16.81 3.88
N PRO A 26 14.84 -17.19 4.01
CA PRO A 26 13.74 -16.25 3.78
C PRO A 26 13.77 -15.13 4.83
N LEU A 27 13.39 -13.92 4.40
CA LEU A 27 13.15 -12.83 5.34
C LEU A 27 11.80 -13.06 6.01
N VAL A 28 11.83 -13.24 7.34
CA VAL A 28 10.63 -13.43 8.15
C VAL A 28 10.24 -12.10 8.75
N LEU A 29 9.10 -11.56 8.33
CA LEU A 29 8.52 -10.35 8.89
C LEU A 29 7.31 -10.76 9.73
N ARG A 30 7.33 -10.37 11.01
CA ARG A 30 6.25 -10.69 11.93
C ARG A 30 5.15 -9.63 11.86
N ILE A 31 3.90 -10.09 11.94
CA ILE A 31 2.73 -9.25 12.11
C ILE A 31 2.25 -9.42 13.54
N ASP A 32 2.61 -8.45 14.37
CA ASP A 32 2.32 -8.42 15.80
C ASP A 32 1.50 -7.17 16.15
N ASN A 33 0.96 -7.12 17.38
CA ASN A 33 0.35 -5.91 17.92
C ASN A 33 1.47 -4.96 18.36
N ASN A 34 1.63 -3.84 17.66
CA ASN A 34 2.69 -2.88 17.92
C ASN A 34 2.11 -1.61 18.55
N THR A 35 2.76 -1.14 19.61
CA THR A 35 2.51 0.17 20.21
C THR A 35 3.28 1.23 19.41
N LEU A 36 2.55 2.14 18.79
CA LEU A 36 3.08 3.14 17.85
C LEU A 36 3.25 4.52 18.46
N SER A 37 2.65 4.76 19.62
CA SER A 37 2.72 6.02 20.35
C SER A 37 3.35 5.81 21.73
N GLY A 38 4.05 6.84 22.23
CA GLY A 38 4.70 6.78 23.55
C GLY A 38 3.73 6.61 24.72
N ASP A 39 2.43 6.89 24.51
CA ASP A 39 1.36 6.75 25.51
C ASP A 39 0.75 5.33 25.60
N GLY A 40 1.13 4.40 24.71
CA GLY A 40 0.59 3.04 24.75
C GLY A 40 -0.75 2.83 24.04
N ILE A 41 -1.37 3.88 23.51
CA ILE A 41 -2.77 3.84 23.04
C ILE A 41 -2.87 3.42 21.58
N ALA A 42 -1.95 3.88 20.71
CA ALA A 42 -1.94 3.56 19.30
C ALA A 42 -1.43 2.13 19.06
N LEU A 43 -2.33 1.15 19.19
CA LEU A 43 -2.04 -0.25 18.87
C LEU A 43 -2.49 -0.57 17.45
N ASN A 44 -1.59 -1.14 16.65
CA ASN A 44 -1.93 -1.63 15.32
C ASN A 44 -1.29 -3.00 15.06
N ARG A 45 -1.98 -3.86 14.30
CA ARG A 45 -1.49 -5.20 13.95
C ARG A 45 -0.84 -5.17 12.57
N VAL A 46 0.48 -5.01 12.55
CA VAL A 46 1.25 -4.61 11.37
C VAL A 46 2.69 -5.11 11.47
N ILE A 47 3.49 -4.88 10.41
CA ILE A 47 4.93 -5.11 10.46
C ILE A 47 5.58 -3.88 11.12
N ALA A 48 6.22 -4.06 12.28
CA ALA A 48 6.99 -2.99 12.90
C ALA A 48 8.29 -2.72 12.14
N ALA A 49 8.48 -1.45 11.81
CA ALA A 49 9.67 -0.90 11.18
C ALA A 49 10.20 0.24 12.05
N ASN A 50 11.38 0.07 12.63
CA ASN A 50 12.00 1.07 13.49
C ASN A 50 12.97 1.94 12.68
N PHE A 51 12.61 3.21 12.47
CA PHE A 51 13.45 4.24 11.86
C PHE A 51 14.14 5.07 12.94
N ARG A 52 15.20 4.52 13.56
CA ARG A 52 15.99 5.19 14.62
C ARG A 52 15.13 5.84 15.71
N ASN A 53 14.35 5.03 16.42
CA ASN A 53 13.44 5.40 17.52
C ASN A 53 12.06 5.90 17.09
N GLN A 54 11.78 5.94 15.79
CA GLN A 54 10.43 6.17 15.26
C GLN A 54 9.87 4.82 14.80
N ILE A 55 8.87 4.30 15.51
CA ILE A 55 8.26 3.01 15.19
C ILE A 55 7.11 3.25 14.23
N GLU A 56 7.27 2.73 13.02
CA GLU A 56 6.25 2.71 12.00
C GLU A 56 5.63 1.31 11.90
N GLY A 57 4.31 1.28 11.87
CA GLY A 57 3.49 0.11 11.68
C GLY A 57 3.08 -0.05 10.23
N LEU A 58 3.89 -0.77 9.45
CA LEU A 58 3.67 -0.91 8.02
C LEU A 58 2.56 -1.92 7.71
N ARG A 59 1.47 -1.46 7.10
CA ARG A 59 0.39 -2.30 6.57
C ARG A 59 0.80 -2.90 5.24
N LEU A 60 0.51 -4.17 5.01
CA LEU A 60 0.77 -4.77 3.71
C LEU A 60 -0.08 -4.12 2.64
N ASP A 61 0.50 -3.89 1.47
CA ASP A 61 -0.22 -3.33 0.31
C ASP A 61 0.22 -4.01 -0.98
N PHE A 62 -0.69 -4.68 -1.68
CA PHE A 62 -0.38 -5.32 -2.96
C PHE A 62 -0.47 -4.38 -4.16
N THR A 63 -1.10 -3.22 -4.00
CA THR A 63 -1.41 -2.27 -5.07
C THR A 63 -0.31 -1.22 -5.27
N ARG A 64 0.40 -0.88 -4.19
CA ARG A 64 1.51 0.09 -4.21
C ARG A 64 2.86 -0.57 -4.42
N ASN A 65 3.78 0.19 -5.00
CA ASN A 65 5.16 -0.24 -5.28
C ASN A 65 6.14 0.34 -4.25
N ASN A 66 5.82 1.46 -3.61
CA ASN A 66 6.74 2.12 -2.71
C ASN A 66 6.29 2.10 -1.25
N THR A 67 7.26 2.03 -0.34
CA THR A 67 6.98 2.23 1.08
C THR A 67 6.63 3.69 1.29
N SER A 68 5.42 3.91 1.77
CA SER A 68 4.94 5.24 2.13
C SER A 68 4.68 5.27 3.62
N ILE A 69 5.12 6.34 4.27
CA ILE A 69 4.90 6.60 5.68
C ILE A 69 4.27 7.98 5.84
N ARG A 70 3.47 8.15 6.90
CA ARG A 70 2.82 9.43 7.19
C ARG A 70 3.78 10.39 7.88
N ASN A 71 3.69 11.69 7.57
CA ASN A 71 4.52 12.68 8.27
C ASN A 71 3.97 13.00 9.67
N SER A 72 4.85 13.35 10.62
CA SER A 72 4.45 13.78 11.97
C SER A 72 3.58 15.02 12.01
N LEU A 73 3.78 15.96 11.08
CA LEU A 73 2.97 17.17 10.95
C LEU A 73 1.50 16.87 10.63
N ASP A 74 1.22 15.74 9.98
CA ASP A 74 -0.16 15.38 9.63
C ASP A 74 -1.03 14.99 10.85
N CYS A 75 -0.44 14.86 12.05
CA CYS A 75 -1.13 14.57 13.29
C CYS A 75 -0.94 15.66 14.37
N THR A 76 -0.41 16.85 14.03
CA THR A 76 -0.15 17.92 15.02
C THR A 76 -1.35 18.81 15.33
N SER A 77 -2.38 18.83 14.50
CA SER A 77 -3.45 19.86 14.54
C SER A 77 -4.60 19.60 15.52
N SER A 78 -4.43 18.70 16.49
CA SER A 78 -5.57 18.20 17.26
C SER A 78 -5.23 17.89 18.73
N SER A 79 -6.25 17.83 19.61
CA SER A 79 -6.08 17.48 21.03
C SER A 79 -5.29 16.17 21.21
N GLN A 80 -4.69 15.92 22.38
CA GLN A 80 -3.92 14.67 22.60
C GLN A 80 -4.70 13.39 22.24
N SER A 81 -6.01 13.34 22.52
CA SER A 81 -6.85 12.19 22.16
C SER A 81 -7.00 11.99 20.65
N THR A 82 -7.01 13.07 19.88
CA THR A 82 -7.13 13.03 18.42
C THR A 82 -5.78 12.79 17.75
N GLN A 83 -4.68 13.23 18.37
CA GLN A 83 -3.32 12.87 17.96
C GLN A 83 -3.06 11.37 18.07
N SER A 84 -3.32 10.73 19.22
CA SER A 84 -3.09 9.29 19.37
C SER A 84 -3.99 8.45 18.45
N GLN A 85 -5.22 8.91 18.20
CA GLN A 85 -6.10 8.31 17.20
C GLN A 85 -5.52 8.43 15.78
N CYS A 86 -5.00 9.60 15.41
CA CYS A 86 -4.35 9.84 14.13
C CYS A 86 -3.13 8.92 13.93
N ILE A 87 -2.25 8.83 14.93
CA ILE A 87 -1.07 7.96 14.91
C ILE A 87 -1.48 6.48 14.77
N GLY A 88 -2.46 6.02 15.56
CA GLY A 88 -2.95 4.64 15.50
C GLY A 88 -3.59 4.27 14.16
N ALA A 89 -4.45 5.14 13.63
CA ALA A 89 -5.09 4.94 12.33
C ALA A 89 -4.07 4.89 11.19
N SER A 90 -3.07 5.77 11.24
CA SER A 90 -2.04 5.90 10.20
C SER A 90 -1.02 4.77 10.23
N GLY A 91 -0.84 4.12 11.38
CA GLY A 91 0.22 3.14 11.56
C GLY A 91 1.56 3.79 11.93
N GLY A 92 1.55 4.87 12.71
CA GLY A 92 2.76 5.61 13.07
C GLY A 92 2.82 6.98 12.40
N VAL A 93 3.84 7.75 12.78
CA VAL A 93 4.15 9.04 12.19
C VAL A 93 5.65 9.27 12.17
N PHE A 94 6.13 9.72 11.02
CA PHE A 94 7.53 9.89 10.75
C PHE A 94 7.91 11.37 10.63
N ASP A 95 8.89 11.76 11.42
CA ASP A 95 9.56 13.05 11.32
C ASP A 95 10.92 12.88 10.62
N PRO A 96 11.06 13.29 9.36
CA PRO A 96 12.33 13.19 8.63
C PRO A 96 13.45 14.05 9.23
N THR A 97 13.13 15.01 10.10
CA THR A 97 14.12 15.92 10.72
C THR A 97 14.61 15.44 12.09
N ASN A 98 13.81 14.65 12.80
CA ASN A 98 14.08 14.30 14.19
C ASN A 98 14.97 13.05 14.31
N GLY A 99 16.29 13.26 14.36
CA GLY A 99 17.26 12.23 14.73
C GLY A 99 17.32 11.02 13.78
N THR A 100 16.64 11.11 12.63
CA THR A 100 16.65 10.04 11.63
C THR A 100 17.94 10.12 10.81
N SER A 101 18.37 8.98 10.28
CA SER A 101 19.37 8.94 9.22
C SER A 101 18.69 9.04 7.86
N PHE A 102 17.67 9.90 7.75
CA PHE A 102 16.94 10.09 6.50
C PHE A 102 17.81 10.90 5.53
N GLU A 103 18.25 10.24 4.47
CA GLU A 103 18.98 10.84 3.36
C GLU A 103 17.94 11.27 2.32
N ALA A 104 17.60 12.56 2.30
CA ALA A 104 16.64 13.11 1.34
C ALA A 104 17.12 12.89 -0.11
N ALA A 105 16.17 12.59 -0.99
CA ALA A 105 16.39 12.40 -2.42
C ALA A 105 15.36 13.22 -3.21
N THR A 106 15.69 13.53 -4.46
CA THR A 106 14.71 14.04 -5.42
C THR A 106 13.96 12.85 -6.02
N SER A 107 12.83 13.07 -6.67
CA SER A 107 12.13 12.01 -7.42
C SER A 107 13.05 11.36 -8.48
N GLU A 108 13.99 12.12 -9.05
CA GLU A 108 14.96 11.63 -10.03
C GLU A 108 16.11 10.81 -9.43
N SER A 109 16.56 11.15 -8.22
CA SER A 109 17.65 10.43 -7.53
C SER A 109 17.15 9.30 -6.63
N TRP A 110 15.83 9.21 -6.42
CA TRP A 110 15.19 8.13 -5.70
C TRP A 110 15.10 6.87 -6.59
N SER A 111 16.08 5.98 -6.42
CA SER A 111 16.32 4.78 -7.22
C SER A 111 15.31 3.65 -6.95
N VAL A 112 14.04 3.91 -7.26
CA VAL A 112 12.93 2.94 -7.29
C VAL A 112 12.54 2.64 -8.74
N THR A 113 11.84 1.54 -8.99
CA THR A 113 11.48 1.17 -10.38
C THR A 113 10.27 1.94 -10.90
N SER A 114 9.40 2.35 -10.01
CA SER A 114 8.20 3.13 -10.28
C SER A 114 7.89 3.97 -9.06
N ILE A 115 7.40 5.18 -9.29
CA ILE A 115 6.90 6.05 -8.24
C ILE A 115 5.38 5.95 -8.28
N ASP A 116 4.76 5.51 -7.18
CA ASP A 116 3.31 5.49 -7.08
C ASP A 116 2.76 6.91 -7.24
N PRO A 117 1.62 7.12 -7.93
CA PRO A 117 1.02 8.44 -8.01
C PRO A 117 0.76 9.00 -6.60
N ALA A 118 0.98 10.29 -6.45
CA ALA A 118 0.58 11.04 -5.28
C ALA A 118 -0.66 11.87 -5.63
N PRO A 119 -1.51 12.21 -4.66
CA PRO A 119 -2.55 13.21 -4.87
C PRO A 119 -1.97 14.52 -5.39
N ASP A 120 -2.75 15.25 -6.20
CA ASP A 120 -2.28 16.46 -6.90
C ASP A 120 -1.77 17.57 -5.95
N ASP A 121 -2.23 17.57 -4.70
CA ASP A 121 -1.92 18.53 -3.64
C ASP A 121 -0.96 18.00 -2.57
N ALA A 122 -0.51 16.75 -2.68
CA ALA A 122 0.36 16.14 -1.68
C ALA A 122 1.81 16.60 -1.86
N TYR A 123 2.42 17.09 -0.78
CA TYR A 123 3.87 17.30 -0.75
C TYR A 123 4.55 15.98 -0.39
N VAL A 124 5.42 15.47 -1.26
CA VAL A 124 6.08 14.16 -1.05
C VAL A 124 7.58 14.35 -0.89
N LYS A 125 8.10 13.97 0.28
CA LYS A 125 9.54 13.88 0.56
C LYS A 125 10.01 12.47 0.23
N TYR A 126 10.94 12.35 -0.71
CA TYR A 126 11.60 11.09 -1.05
C TYR A 126 12.93 10.96 -0.32
N GLY A 127 13.34 9.73 0.00
CA GLY A 127 14.66 9.51 0.56
C GLY A 127 14.93 8.07 0.96
N TYR A 128 15.99 7.92 1.74
CA TYR A 128 16.45 6.64 2.26
C TYR A 128 16.62 6.71 3.77
N GLY A 129 16.09 5.73 4.49
CA GLY A 129 16.28 5.60 5.94
C GLY A 129 17.08 4.36 6.31
N VAL A 130 17.62 4.36 7.54
CA VAL A 130 18.03 3.11 8.20
C VAL A 130 16.80 2.58 8.92
N VAL A 131 16.33 1.40 8.54
CA VAL A 131 15.17 0.74 9.16
C VAL A 131 15.60 -0.58 9.78
N THR A 132 15.03 -0.92 10.93
CA THR A 132 15.19 -2.24 11.54
C THR A 132 13.83 -2.93 11.67
N PHE A 133 13.74 -4.16 11.16
CA PHE A 133 12.59 -5.05 11.34
C PHE A 133 12.90 -6.11 12.41
N GLY A 134 12.18 -6.07 13.52
CA GLY A 134 12.48 -6.92 14.68
C GLY A 134 13.83 -6.58 15.33
N SER A 135 14.53 -7.57 15.89
CA SER A 135 15.82 -7.39 16.57
C SER A 135 17.02 -7.32 15.63
N ASP A 136 16.97 -8.01 14.48
CA ASP A 136 18.20 -8.39 13.76
C ASP A 136 18.23 -7.99 12.28
N ASN A 137 17.16 -7.43 11.72
CA ASN A 137 17.07 -7.14 10.29
C ASN A 137 17.13 -5.63 10.00
N THR A 138 18.35 -5.07 10.02
CA THR A 138 18.59 -3.66 9.69
C THR A 138 18.94 -3.48 8.21
N VAL A 139 18.29 -2.53 7.54
CA VAL A 139 18.54 -2.11 6.16
C VAL A 139 18.94 -0.63 6.15
N SER A 140 20.16 -0.33 5.68
CA SER A 140 20.75 1.01 5.85
C SER A 140 20.31 2.08 4.84
N LYS A 141 19.83 1.67 3.66
CA LYS A 141 19.32 2.56 2.61
C LYS A 141 17.94 2.12 2.13
N PHE A 142 17.02 1.98 3.07
CA PHE A 142 15.66 1.58 2.78
C PHE A 142 14.88 2.74 2.14
N PRO A 143 14.39 2.59 0.89
CA PRO A 143 13.70 3.67 0.20
C PRO A 143 12.35 3.93 0.87
N VAL A 144 12.09 5.19 1.19
CA VAL A 144 10.81 5.58 1.78
C VAL A 144 10.39 6.93 1.25
N ARG A 145 9.08 7.10 1.08
CA ARG A 145 8.48 8.41 0.84
C ARG A 145 7.63 8.80 2.05
N SER A 146 7.78 10.05 2.49
CA SER A 146 6.94 10.67 3.50
C SER A 146 5.98 11.61 2.79
N MET A 147 4.68 11.40 2.98
CA MET A 147 3.65 12.31 2.47
C MET A 147 3.34 13.35 3.55
N GLU A 148 3.29 14.61 3.17
CA GLU A 148 3.03 15.77 4.01
C GLU A 148 1.83 16.52 3.41
N ARG A 149 0.82 16.79 4.24
CA ARG A 149 -0.31 17.63 3.83
C ARG A 149 0.12 19.10 3.86
N HIS A 150 -0.34 19.86 2.87
CA HIS A 150 -0.12 21.30 2.87
C HIS A 150 -1.03 21.97 3.92
N ASP A 151 -0.44 22.65 4.90
CA ASP A 151 -1.14 23.30 6.03
C ASP A 151 -2.18 24.35 5.60
N GLU A 152 -2.11 24.89 4.37
CA GLU A 152 -3.05 25.94 3.92
C GLU A 152 -4.48 25.42 3.65
N PHE A 153 -4.72 24.11 3.67
CA PHE A 153 -6.06 23.52 3.45
C PHE A 153 -6.82 23.12 4.72
N GLU A 154 -6.41 23.60 5.90
CA GLU A 154 -7.02 23.24 7.19
C GLU A 154 -8.52 23.60 7.38
N GLN A 155 -9.17 24.32 6.46
CA GLN A 155 -10.57 24.76 6.67
C GLN A 155 -11.66 23.96 5.97
N GLU A 156 -11.38 23.09 4.99
CA GLU A 156 -12.44 22.30 4.36
C GLU A 156 -12.58 20.92 5.00
N GLN A 157 -13.21 20.97 6.18
CA GLN A 157 -13.97 19.92 6.86
C GLN A 157 -14.10 18.60 6.08
N SER A 158 -13.36 17.58 6.51
CA SER A 158 -13.74 16.17 6.44
C SER A 158 -14.37 15.72 5.11
N ARG A 159 -13.64 15.74 4.00
CA ARG A 159 -14.03 14.86 2.90
C ARG A 159 -13.73 13.41 3.30
N PRO A 160 -14.73 12.52 3.39
CA PRO A 160 -14.54 11.11 3.64
C PRO A 160 -13.99 10.47 2.36
N GLY A 161 -12.70 10.67 2.14
CA GLY A 161 -11.86 9.96 1.18
C GLY A 161 -10.65 9.44 1.95
N GLU A 162 -10.90 8.61 2.97
CA GLU A 162 -9.94 8.08 3.97
C GLU A 162 -8.82 7.19 3.40
N GLU A 163 -8.61 7.21 2.09
CA GLU A 163 -7.50 6.49 1.46
C GLU A 163 -6.15 7.22 1.66
N PHE A 164 -6.20 8.44 2.20
CA PHE A 164 -5.20 9.44 1.84
C PHE A 164 -3.78 9.12 2.30
N ILE A 165 -3.51 8.68 3.53
CA ILE A 165 -2.11 8.39 3.93
C ILE A 165 -2.08 7.32 5.02
N ARG A 166 -1.91 6.05 4.60
CA ARG A 166 -1.55 4.95 5.50
C ARG A 166 -0.07 4.64 5.36
N THR A 167 0.55 4.28 6.48
CA THR A 167 1.89 3.72 6.50
C THR A 167 1.82 2.30 5.92
N VAL A 168 2.42 2.09 4.74
CA VAL A 168 2.26 0.89 3.92
C VAL A 168 3.61 0.27 3.54
N PHE A 169 3.70 -1.05 3.65
CA PHE A 169 4.75 -1.89 3.11
C PHE A 169 4.26 -2.51 1.80
N PRO A 170 4.78 -2.08 0.65
CA PRO A 170 4.39 -2.62 -0.64
C PRO A 170 4.85 -4.08 -0.73
N LEU A 171 3.88 -4.97 -0.88
CA LEU A 171 4.05 -6.32 -1.40
C LEU A 171 3.78 -6.38 -2.91
N GLY A 172 3.64 -5.21 -3.54
CA GLY A 172 3.42 -5.04 -4.96
C GLY A 172 4.16 -6.10 -5.76
N VAL A 173 3.44 -6.75 -6.68
CA VAL A 173 3.99 -7.83 -7.50
C VAL A 173 5.07 -7.29 -8.46
N ARG A 174 5.14 -5.95 -8.62
CA ARG A 174 6.34 -5.27 -9.12
C ARG A 174 7.41 -5.41 -8.04
N GLN A 175 8.34 -6.30 -8.29
CA GLN A 175 9.41 -6.78 -7.40
C GLN A 175 10.33 -5.72 -6.73
N ASP A 176 10.00 -4.44 -6.69
CA ASP A 176 10.96 -3.39 -6.38
C ASP A 176 11.31 -3.32 -4.89
N THR A 177 10.35 -3.27 -3.98
CA THR A 177 10.65 -3.13 -2.56
C THR A 177 11.11 -4.45 -1.95
N ILE A 178 10.35 -5.56 -2.10
CA ILE A 178 10.75 -6.86 -1.54
C ILE A 178 12.08 -7.34 -2.12
N SER A 179 12.26 -7.31 -3.44
CA SER A 179 13.51 -7.80 -4.03
C SER A 179 14.67 -6.87 -3.73
N ARG A 180 14.43 -5.58 -3.45
CA ARG A 180 15.48 -4.66 -3.01
C ARG A 180 15.82 -4.84 -1.55
N VAL A 181 14.87 -5.05 -0.65
CA VAL A 181 15.15 -5.44 0.75
C VAL A 181 15.99 -6.72 0.77
N ARG A 182 15.58 -7.74 0.01
CA ARG A 182 16.34 -8.98 -0.13
C ARG A 182 17.73 -8.72 -0.70
N ARG A 183 17.84 -7.92 -1.77
CA ARG A 183 19.12 -7.53 -2.38
C ARG A 183 20.02 -6.80 -1.39
N LEU A 184 19.49 -5.82 -0.64
CA LEU A 184 20.27 -5.00 0.28
C LEU A 184 20.76 -5.83 1.48
N LEU A 185 19.89 -6.63 2.08
CA LEU A 185 20.28 -7.55 3.15
C LEU A 185 21.32 -8.57 2.68
N TRP A 186 21.14 -9.10 1.46
CA TRP A 186 22.08 -10.05 0.89
C TRP A 186 23.42 -9.41 0.50
N GLN A 187 23.40 -8.24 -0.13
CA GLN A 187 24.62 -7.46 -0.44
C GLN A 187 25.40 -7.13 0.83
N GLN A 188 24.71 -6.72 1.89
CA GLN A 188 25.33 -6.45 3.18
C GLN A 188 25.98 -7.69 3.79
N LYS A 189 25.34 -8.86 3.66
CA LYS A 189 25.82 -10.10 4.26
C LYS A 189 26.87 -10.86 3.43
N HIS A 190 26.81 -10.75 2.10
CA HIS A 190 27.56 -11.62 1.19
C HIS A 190 28.38 -10.87 0.12
N GLY A 191 28.20 -9.55 -0.06
CA GLY A 191 29.06 -8.73 -0.94
C GLY A 191 28.98 -9.03 -2.45
N LEU A 192 27.96 -9.76 -2.92
CA LEU A 192 27.82 -10.19 -4.31
C LEU A 192 26.64 -9.47 -5.02
N PRO A 193 26.51 -9.54 -6.36
CA PRO A 193 25.39 -8.94 -7.11
C PRO A 193 24.16 -9.87 -7.26
N TYR A 194 22.96 -9.36 -6.98
CA TYR A 194 21.67 -10.08 -7.07
C TYR A 194 21.05 -9.95 -8.48
N ARG A 195 20.61 -11.07 -9.09
CA ARG A 195 20.00 -11.11 -10.45
C ARG A 195 18.46 -10.94 -10.38
N ARG A 196 17.86 -10.19 -11.33
CA ARG A 196 16.41 -9.92 -11.37
C ARG A 196 15.64 -11.10 -11.97
N MET A 197 14.45 -11.39 -11.45
CA MET A 197 13.44 -12.22 -12.12
C MET A 197 12.53 -11.33 -12.99
N ALA A 198 12.01 -11.88 -14.10
CA ALA A 198 11.09 -11.18 -15.00
C ALA A 198 9.62 -11.48 -14.65
N THR A 199 8.75 -10.48 -14.69
CA THR A 199 7.30 -10.62 -14.47
C THR A 199 6.51 -9.70 -15.42
N SER A 200 5.51 -10.24 -16.14
CA SER A 200 4.78 -9.55 -17.22
C SER A 200 3.26 -9.41 -16.99
N TYR A 201 2.75 -9.69 -15.78
CA TYR A 201 1.31 -9.68 -15.45
C TYR A 201 0.90 -8.53 -14.50
N LEU A 202 1.58 -7.38 -14.57
CA LEU A 202 1.69 -6.41 -13.45
C LEU A 202 0.89 -5.09 -13.57
N ASP A 203 0.03 -4.95 -14.57
CA ASP A 203 -0.78 -3.73 -14.80
C ASP A 203 -2.26 -3.90 -14.42
N GLN A 204 -2.65 -5.00 -13.76
CA GLN A 204 -4.03 -5.18 -13.35
C GLN A 204 -4.33 -4.41 -12.05
N PRO A 205 -5.51 -3.77 -11.93
CA PRO A 205 -5.94 -3.06 -10.72
C PRO A 205 -6.10 -3.99 -9.50
N CYS A 206 -6.05 -5.31 -9.73
CA CYS A 206 -6.28 -6.36 -8.77
C CYS A 206 -5.12 -7.37 -8.80
N PRO A 207 -3.94 -7.02 -8.27
CA PRO A 207 -2.72 -7.82 -8.42
C PRO A 207 -2.84 -9.21 -7.78
N LEU A 208 -3.67 -9.35 -6.75
CA LEU A 208 -4.04 -10.63 -6.15
C LEU A 208 -5.56 -10.81 -6.28
N GLN A 209 -5.96 -11.39 -7.41
CA GLN A 209 -7.35 -11.70 -7.73
C GLN A 209 -7.68 -13.15 -7.41
N VAL A 210 -8.85 -13.37 -6.81
CA VAL A 210 -9.49 -14.67 -6.67
C VAL A 210 -10.87 -14.64 -7.31
N PHE A 211 -11.42 -15.80 -7.64
CA PHE A 211 -12.75 -15.93 -8.20
C PHE A 211 -13.68 -16.48 -7.13
N LEU A 212 -14.71 -15.71 -6.79
CA LEU A 212 -15.76 -16.11 -5.85
C LEU A 212 -16.84 -16.84 -6.65
N LYS A 213 -17.21 -18.03 -6.17
CA LYS A 213 -18.33 -18.82 -6.67
C LYS A 213 -19.61 -18.55 -5.89
N ASP A 214 -19.48 -18.26 -4.59
CA ASP A 214 -20.61 -17.87 -3.74
C ASP A 214 -20.12 -17.04 -2.56
N VAL A 215 -20.96 -16.17 -2.04
CA VAL A 215 -20.77 -15.48 -0.76
C VAL A 215 -22.08 -15.57 -0.01
N ARG A 216 -22.06 -16.12 1.20
CA ARG A 216 -23.25 -16.29 2.03
C ARG A 216 -23.09 -15.60 3.37
N VAL A 217 -24.18 -15.05 3.87
CA VAL A 217 -24.28 -14.62 5.27
C VAL A 217 -25.18 -15.61 6.01
N THR A 218 -24.74 -16.06 7.19
CA THR A 218 -25.57 -16.83 8.11
C THR A 218 -26.17 -15.93 9.18
N THR A 219 -27.33 -16.31 9.69
CA THR A 219 -28.03 -15.64 10.79
C THR A 219 -28.00 -16.53 12.04
N SER A 220 -28.26 -15.95 13.21
CA SER A 220 -28.26 -16.67 14.49
C SER A 220 -29.32 -17.80 14.57
N ASP A 221 -30.37 -17.75 13.75
CA ASP A 221 -31.37 -18.81 13.60
C ASP A 221 -30.93 -19.95 12.65
N GLY A 222 -29.69 -19.89 12.14
CA GLY A 222 -29.10 -20.90 11.27
C GLY A 222 -29.48 -20.79 9.80
N LYS A 223 -30.22 -19.76 9.36
CA LYS A 223 -30.46 -19.54 7.94
C LYS A 223 -29.17 -19.09 7.26
N SER A 224 -29.03 -19.43 5.98
CA SER A 224 -27.92 -19.03 5.12
C SER A 224 -28.48 -18.42 3.85
N ASN A 225 -28.07 -17.19 3.55
CA ASN A 225 -28.54 -16.44 2.39
C ASN A 225 -27.34 -16.15 1.49
N SER A 226 -27.39 -16.57 0.22
CA SER A 226 -26.41 -16.13 -0.77
C SER A 226 -26.59 -14.66 -1.08
N LEU A 227 -25.49 -13.95 -1.15
CA LEU A 227 -25.39 -12.55 -1.56
C LEU A 227 -25.24 -12.43 -3.08
N MET A 228 -25.01 -13.53 -3.79
CA MET A 228 -24.97 -13.56 -5.24
C MET A 228 -26.39 -13.76 -5.77
N THR A 229 -26.88 -12.79 -6.55
CA THR A 229 -28.23 -12.84 -7.14
C THR A 229 -28.34 -13.83 -8.29
N ASP A 230 -27.21 -14.13 -8.92
CA ASP A 230 -27.09 -15.11 -10.00
C ASP A 230 -26.24 -16.27 -9.47
N GLY A 231 -26.88 -17.43 -9.28
CA GLY A 231 -26.25 -18.61 -8.69
C GLY A 231 -25.16 -19.24 -9.56
N GLU A 232 -25.00 -18.79 -10.81
CA GLU A 232 -23.92 -19.22 -11.70
C GLU A 232 -22.83 -18.14 -11.90
N ALA A 233 -23.01 -16.95 -11.34
CA ALA A 233 -22.06 -15.86 -11.54
C ALA A 233 -20.76 -16.11 -10.77
N ILE A 234 -19.64 -16.10 -11.50
CA ILE A 234 -18.31 -16.03 -10.91
C ILE A 234 -17.94 -14.55 -10.75
N VAL A 235 -17.67 -14.13 -9.52
CA VAL A 235 -17.32 -12.74 -9.22
C VAL A 235 -15.82 -12.63 -8.95
N PRO A 236 -15.05 -11.88 -9.75
CA PRO A 236 -13.66 -11.60 -9.42
C PRO A 236 -13.58 -10.71 -8.17
N ALA A 237 -12.73 -11.09 -7.22
CA ALA A 237 -12.50 -10.34 -5.98
C ALA A 237 -11.02 -10.09 -5.74
N CYS A 238 -10.71 -8.92 -5.19
CA CYS A 238 -9.34 -8.52 -4.88
C CYS A 238 -9.03 -8.79 -3.41
N ILE A 239 -7.89 -9.41 -3.16
CA ILE A 239 -7.34 -9.50 -1.82
C ILE A 239 -6.51 -8.23 -1.60
N ASN A 240 -7.04 -7.27 -0.83
CA ASN A 240 -6.36 -6.04 -0.48
C ASN A 240 -6.25 -5.89 1.06
N PRO A 241 -5.08 -6.15 1.65
CA PRO A 241 -4.88 -6.06 3.10
C PRO A 241 -4.82 -4.62 3.64
N VAL A 242 -4.84 -3.60 2.78
CA VAL A 242 -4.94 -2.20 3.21
C VAL A 242 -6.35 -1.86 3.69
N GLU A 243 -7.35 -2.49 3.08
CA GLU A 243 -8.75 -2.32 3.43
C GLU A 243 -9.04 -3.01 4.76
N ASN A 244 -9.70 -2.30 5.67
CA ASN A 244 -10.09 -2.86 6.97
C ASN A 244 -11.40 -3.66 6.88
N GLY A 245 -11.93 -3.89 5.67
CA GLY A 245 -13.21 -4.52 5.48
C GLY A 245 -13.47 -4.99 4.05
N PHE A 246 -14.63 -5.63 3.87
CA PHE A 246 -15.08 -6.14 2.59
C PHE A 246 -15.85 -5.08 1.83
N GLN A 247 -15.48 -4.88 0.57
CA GLN A 247 -16.25 -4.04 -0.34
C GLN A 247 -17.02 -4.94 -1.30
N PHE A 248 -18.35 -4.86 -1.24
CA PHE A 248 -19.25 -5.64 -2.09
C PHE A 248 -19.69 -4.84 -3.30
N SER A 249 -19.96 -5.54 -4.40
CA SER A 249 -20.66 -4.91 -5.53
C SER A 249 -22.02 -4.36 -5.08
N PRO A 250 -22.58 -3.33 -5.76
CA PRO A 250 -23.89 -2.79 -5.40
C PRO A 250 -25.00 -3.85 -5.32
N ALA A 251 -24.98 -4.85 -6.20
CA ALA A 251 -25.95 -5.94 -6.19
C ALA A 251 -25.81 -6.84 -4.95
N MET A 252 -24.58 -7.26 -4.62
CA MET A 252 -24.32 -8.06 -3.42
C MET A 252 -24.64 -7.28 -2.14
N TYR A 253 -24.28 -6.01 -2.09
CA TYR A 253 -24.59 -5.14 -0.96
C TYR A 253 -26.10 -4.96 -0.78
N GLN A 254 -26.87 -4.86 -1.87
CA GLN A 254 -28.33 -4.77 -1.77
C GLN A 254 -28.94 -6.03 -1.14
N VAL A 255 -28.45 -7.22 -1.51
CA VAL A 255 -28.89 -8.48 -0.89
C VAL A 255 -28.48 -8.52 0.58
N TRP A 256 -27.23 -8.16 0.87
CA TRP A 256 -26.73 -8.05 2.24
C TRP A 256 -27.64 -7.14 3.08
N ALA A 257 -27.86 -5.90 2.64
CA ALA A 257 -28.68 -4.91 3.33
C ALA A 257 -30.12 -5.40 3.55
N ASN A 258 -30.70 -6.12 2.61
CA ASN A 258 -32.04 -6.70 2.78
C ASN A 258 -32.05 -7.82 3.83
N VAL A 259 -31.06 -8.71 3.82
CA VAL A 259 -30.96 -9.84 4.76
C VAL A 259 -30.68 -9.36 6.18
N THR A 260 -29.80 -8.37 6.33
CA THR A 260 -29.40 -7.78 7.61
C THR A 260 -30.34 -6.64 8.06
N GLN A 261 -31.39 -6.38 7.29
CA GLN A 261 -32.39 -5.33 7.54
C GLN A 261 -31.74 -3.96 7.78
N HIS A 262 -30.75 -3.60 6.97
CA HIS A 262 -30.11 -2.28 7.05
C HIS A 262 -31.19 -1.20 6.97
N PRO A 263 -31.28 -0.28 7.95
CA PRO A 263 -32.31 0.74 7.97
C PRO A 263 -32.18 1.69 6.77
N SER A 264 -33.30 2.23 6.30
CA SER A 264 -33.28 3.33 5.34
C SER A 264 -32.63 4.56 5.97
N ASN A 265 -31.85 5.32 5.19
CA ASN A 265 -31.24 6.57 5.63
C ASN A 265 -31.84 7.76 4.85
N PRO A 266 -32.43 8.78 5.51
CA PRO A 266 -32.62 8.89 6.96
C PRO A 266 -33.68 7.90 7.48
N PRO A 267 -33.56 7.45 8.75
CA PRO A 267 -34.52 6.53 9.33
C PRO A 267 -35.84 7.26 9.62
N SER A 268 -36.97 6.56 9.43
CA SER A 268 -38.32 7.13 9.55
C SER A 268 -38.71 7.50 10.99
N ASP A 269 -38.03 6.92 11.97
CA ASP A 269 -38.25 7.15 13.41
C ASP A 269 -37.40 8.31 13.98
N GLY A 270 -36.58 8.96 13.14
CA GLY A 270 -35.69 10.03 13.56
C GLY A 270 -34.47 9.56 14.36
N SER A 271 -34.17 8.25 14.35
CA SER A 271 -32.95 7.70 14.94
C SER A 271 -31.68 8.17 14.21
N HIS A 272 -30.51 7.77 14.72
CA HIS A 272 -29.21 8.14 14.15
C HIS A 272 -29.10 7.70 12.68
N ASN A 273 -28.51 8.55 11.83
CA ASN A 273 -28.26 8.19 10.44
C ASN A 273 -27.26 7.03 10.35
N TYR A 274 -27.68 5.93 9.74
CA TYR A 274 -26.84 4.76 9.51
C TYR A 274 -26.13 4.88 8.16
N ILE A 275 -24.79 4.82 8.16
CA ILE A 275 -23.99 4.68 6.94
C ILE A 275 -23.95 3.20 6.54
N SER A 276 -23.41 2.87 5.37
CA SER A 276 -23.43 1.48 4.85
C SER A 276 -22.85 0.40 5.78
N GLN A 277 -22.02 0.84 6.73
CA GLN A 277 -21.36 -0.03 7.69
C GLN A 277 -22.01 -0.03 9.07
N THR A 278 -23.01 0.80 9.37
CA THR A 278 -23.54 0.93 10.73
C THR A 278 -24.97 0.43 10.82
N TYR A 279 -25.28 -0.29 11.90
CA TYR A 279 -26.53 -1.01 12.11
C TYR A 279 -27.07 -0.77 13.51
N PRO A 280 -28.40 -0.82 13.70
CA PRO A 280 -29.00 -0.94 15.02
C PRO A 280 -28.48 -2.22 15.71
N PHE A 281 -28.18 -2.13 17.00
CA PHE A 281 -27.72 -3.28 17.78
C PHE A 281 -28.68 -4.48 17.70
N SER A 282 -30.00 -4.24 17.57
CA SER A 282 -31.01 -5.28 17.40
C SER A 282 -30.84 -6.16 16.16
N ASN A 283 -30.08 -5.69 15.16
CA ASN A 283 -29.85 -6.40 13.90
C ASN A 283 -28.59 -7.27 13.94
N GLU A 284 -27.79 -7.18 15.00
CA GLU A 284 -26.58 -7.99 15.19
C GLU A 284 -26.81 -9.51 15.01
N PRO A 285 -27.90 -10.11 15.51
CA PRO A 285 -28.18 -11.54 15.32
C PRO A 285 -28.46 -11.94 13.86
N LEU A 286 -28.65 -10.97 12.95
CA LEU A 286 -28.81 -11.20 11.51
C LEU A 286 -27.45 -11.30 10.77
N MET A 287 -26.33 -11.13 11.47
CA MET A 287 -24.98 -11.10 10.91
C MET A 287 -24.08 -12.10 11.67
N ASN A 288 -24.33 -13.40 11.55
CA ASN A 288 -23.57 -14.41 12.28
C ASN A 288 -22.22 -14.70 11.61
N GLU A 289 -22.18 -15.39 10.46
CA GLU A 289 -20.93 -15.69 9.76
C GLU A 289 -21.00 -15.24 8.30
N LEU A 290 -19.86 -14.84 7.73
CA LEU A 290 -19.71 -14.61 6.30
C LEU A 290 -18.89 -15.74 5.68
N ILE A 291 -19.51 -16.53 4.81
CA ILE A 291 -18.91 -17.71 4.18
C ILE A 291 -18.66 -17.40 2.71
N MET A 292 -17.41 -17.50 2.26
CA MET A 292 -17.00 -17.30 0.88
C MET A 292 -16.57 -18.64 0.27
N GLU A 293 -17.20 -19.04 -0.84
CA GLU A 293 -16.78 -20.18 -1.65
C GLU A 293 -15.96 -19.66 -2.84
N LEU A 294 -14.70 -20.08 -2.94
CA LEU A 294 -13.82 -19.76 -4.05
C LEU A 294 -14.00 -20.78 -5.18
N GLU A 295 -13.63 -20.38 -6.40
CA GLU A 295 -13.45 -21.32 -7.50
C GLU A 295 -12.47 -22.45 -7.08
N GLY A 296 -12.85 -23.69 -7.37
CA GLY A 296 -12.13 -24.89 -6.89
C GLY A 296 -12.66 -25.48 -5.57
N GLY A 297 -13.70 -24.89 -4.97
CA GLY A 297 -14.42 -25.45 -3.82
C GLY A 297 -13.79 -25.15 -2.46
N TYR A 298 -12.79 -24.26 -2.41
CA TYR A 298 -12.24 -23.78 -1.15
C TYR A 298 -13.24 -22.86 -0.45
N GLN A 299 -13.43 -23.06 0.84
CA GLN A 299 -14.35 -22.26 1.64
C GLN A 299 -13.58 -21.49 2.72
N VAL A 300 -13.90 -20.20 2.86
CA VAL A 300 -13.39 -19.31 3.89
C VAL A 300 -14.56 -18.84 4.72
N THR A 301 -14.51 -19.03 6.04
CA THR A 301 -15.54 -18.57 6.97
C THR A 301 -14.99 -17.46 7.84
N ILE A 302 -15.62 -16.29 7.78
CA ILE A 302 -15.36 -15.16 8.67
C ILE A 302 -16.36 -15.23 9.81
N PRO A 303 -15.90 -15.47 11.05
CA PRO A 303 -16.79 -15.62 12.18
C PRO A 303 -17.33 -14.26 12.65
N HIS A 304 -18.44 -14.31 13.39
CA HIS A 304 -19.15 -13.16 13.92
C HIS A 304 -18.26 -12.09 14.56
N TYR A 305 -17.34 -12.52 15.42
CA TYR A 305 -16.46 -11.61 16.18
C TYR A 305 -15.40 -10.87 15.32
N GLU A 306 -15.24 -11.27 14.06
CA GLU A 306 -14.38 -10.55 13.08
C GLU A 306 -15.22 -9.68 12.13
N LEU A 307 -16.49 -10.04 11.94
CA LEU A 307 -17.41 -9.35 11.04
C LEU A 307 -17.99 -8.07 11.67
N ILE A 308 -18.17 -8.07 13.00
CA ILE A 308 -18.81 -7.00 13.75
C ILE A 308 -17.85 -6.32 14.73
N SER A 309 -17.89 -5.00 14.75
CA SER A 309 -17.30 -4.15 15.76
C SER A 309 -18.39 -3.35 16.48
N LEU A 310 -18.21 -3.07 17.77
CA LEU A 310 -19.10 -2.19 18.51
C LEU A 310 -18.64 -0.75 18.34
N GLU A 311 -19.55 0.13 17.91
CA GLU A 311 -19.24 1.55 17.88
C GLU A 311 -19.19 2.09 19.30
N ARG A 312 -18.10 2.80 19.62
CA ARG A 312 -17.92 3.45 20.91
C ARG A 312 -18.46 4.86 20.81
N GLY A 313 -19.62 5.10 21.40
CA GLY A 313 -20.16 6.44 21.58
C GLY A 313 -19.62 7.12 22.85
N ASN A 314 -19.66 8.45 22.84
CA ASN A 314 -19.60 9.22 24.08
C ASN A 314 -21.04 9.33 24.62
N ASP A 315 -21.22 9.25 25.93
CA ASP A 315 -22.50 9.61 26.53
C ASP A 315 -22.80 11.11 26.36
N ALA A 316 -24.05 11.51 26.65
CA ALA A 316 -24.47 12.91 26.54
C ALA A 316 -23.69 13.87 27.47
N GLN A 317 -22.91 13.34 28.41
CA GLN A 317 -22.10 14.06 29.38
C GLN A 317 -20.61 14.05 29.05
N ALA A 318 -20.20 13.47 27.90
CA ALA A 318 -18.81 13.25 27.49
C ALA A 318 -17.94 12.50 28.51
N ASN A 319 -18.54 11.79 29.46
CA ASN A 319 -17.90 11.15 30.59
C ASN A 319 -18.04 9.63 30.50
N ALA A 320 -17.14 9.02 29.72
CA ALA A 320 -16.94 7.58 29.55
C ALA A 320 -17.84 6.86 28.52
N ILE A 321 -17.17 5.90 27.87
CA ILE A 321 -17.67 5.01 26.83
C ILE A 321 -18.60 4.01 27.50
N THR A 322 -19.90 4.24 27.45
CA THR A 322 -20.87 3.30 28.01
C THR A 322 -22.03 3.11 27.06
N THR A 323 -22.26 1.85 26.70
CA THR A 323 -23.27 1.29 25.78
C THR A 323 -22.97 1.43 24.28
N ALA A 324 -22.75 0.29 23.62
CA ALA A 324 -22.75 0.19 22.16
C ALA A 324 -24.14 0.54 21.64
N GLN A 325 -24.26 1.70 20.98
CA GLN A 325 -25.54 2.16 20.41
C GLN A 325 -25.79 1.56 19.03
N SER A 326 -24.71 1.19 18.34
CA SER A 326 -24.72 0.63 16.98
C SER A 326 -23.67 -0.46 16.85
N THR A 327 -23.92 -1.39 15.94
CA THR A 327 -22.92 -2.33 15.44
C THR A 327 -22.37 -1.82 14.12
N SER A 328 -21.05 -1.84 13.98
CA SER A 328 -20.38 -1.59 12.71
C SER A 328 -20.02 -2.92 12.08
N THR A 329 -20.38 -3.13 10.82
CA THR A 329 -19.88 -4.23 9.98
C THR A 329 -18.70 -3.76 9.16
N ILE A 330 -17.78 -4.67 8.90
CA ILE A 330 -16.68 -4.44 7.96
C ILE A 330 -17.14 -4.45 6.48
N VAL A 331 -18.42 -4.66 6.18
CA VAL A 331 -18.97 -4.70 4.82
C VAL A 331 -19.43 -3.32 4.35
N SER A 332 -18.96 -2.87 3.19
CA SER A 332 -19.43 -1.66 2.50
C SER A 332 -19.77 -1.93 1.03
N THR A 333 -20.38 -0.95 0.35
CA THR A 333 -20.61 -1.00 -1.09
C THR A 333 -19.45 -0.35 -1.83
N CYS A 334 -18.97 -0.98 -2.92
CA CYS A 334 -18.12 -0.31 -3.89
C CYS A 334 -18.95 0.78 -4.56
N GLN A 335 -18.74 2.04 -4.21
CA GLN A 335 -19.21 3.12 -5.06
C GLN A 335 -18.46 3.00 -6.38
N ALA A 336 -19.18 2.72 -7.47
CA ALA A 336 -18.61 2.87 -8.79
C ALA A 336 -18.15 4.31 -8.90
N SER A 337 -16.84 4.55 -8.79
CA SER A 337 -16.26 5.84 -9.12
C SER A 337 -16.75 6.10 -10.53
N SER A 338 -17.62 7.09 -10.69
CA SER A 338 -18.09 7.54 -11.98
C SER A 338 -16.86 8.06 -12.71
N ALA A 339 -16.14 7.17 -13.37
CA ALA A 339 -15.05 7.52 -14.25
C ALA A 339 -15.69 8.46 -15.25
N SER A 340 -15.36 9.74 -15.14
CA SER A 340 -15.77 10.75 -16.10
C SER A 340 -15.48 10.18 -17.47
N ALA A 341 -16.54 9.78 -18.18
CA ALA A 341 -16.42 9.20 -19.48
C ALA A 341 -15.80 10.28 -20.38
N SER A 342 -14.49 10.24 -20.53
CA SER A 342 -13.78 11.02 -21.55
C SER A 342 -14.47 10.66 -22.85
N SER A 343 -15.11 11.68 -23.45
CA SER A 343 -15.96 11.54 -24.62
C SER A 343 -15.17 10.90 -25.75
N THR A 344 -15.27 9.59 -25.88
CA THR A 344 -14.73 8.86 -27.01
C THR A 344 -15.60 9.25 -28.20
N GLN A 345 -15.03 10.04 -29.11
CA GLN A 345 -15.69 10.42 -30.35
C GLN A 345 -16.18 9.15 -31.06
N LYS A 346 -17.48 9.13 -31.39
CA LYS A 346 -18.08 8.17 -32.32
C LYS A 346 -17.25 8.12 -33.60
N LEU A 347 -16.49 7.05 -33.78
CA LEU A 347 -16.02 6.65 -35.11
C LEU A 347 -17.12 5.82 -35.78
N SER A 348 -17.55 6.34 -36.93
CA SER A 348 -18.55 5.77 -37.82
C SER A 348 -18.17 4.36 -38.28
N THR A 349 -19.14 3.44 -38.19
CA THR A 349 -19.04 2.07 -38.67
C THR A 349 -18.86 2.04 -40.19
N GLY A 350 -17.65 1.71 -40.66
CA GLY A 350 -17.34 1.53 -42.08
C GLY A 350 -16.44 0.31 -42.30
N ASN A 351 -17.04 -0.76 -42.85
CA ASN A 351 -16.47 -1.91 -43.55
C ASN A 351 -15.14 -2.53 -43.06
N ILE A 352 -15.28 -3.69 -42.39
CA ILE A 352 -14.22 -4.66 -42.11
C ILE A 352 -13.93 -5.47 -43.39
N ILE A 353 -12.93 -5.06 -44.17
CA ILE A 353 -12.13 -5.93 -45.06
C ILE A 353 -10.71 -5.36 -45.10
N GLY A 354 -9.72 -6.05 -44.53
CA GLY A 354 -8.31 -5.67 -44.78
C GLY A 354 -7.28 -5.98 -43.70
N ILE A 355 -7.19 -7.22 -43.19
CA ILE A 355 -5.99 -7.67 -42.45
C ILE A 355 -5.47 -8.96 -43.09
N ALA A 356 -4.82 -8.80 -44.24
CA ALA A 356 -3.94 -9.81 -44.82
C ALA A 356 -2.75 -9.20 -45.61
N ILE A 357 -2.65 -7.87 -45.71
CA ILE A 357 -1.65 -7.20 -46.57
C ILE A 357 -0.54 -6.49 -45.76
N GLY A 358 -0.72 -6.29 -44.45
CA GLY A 358 0.26 -5.57 -43.61
C GLY A 358 1.60 -6.28 -43.41
N SER A 359 1.63 -7.62 -43.47
CA SER A 359 2.83 -8.41 -43.17
C SER A 359 3.87 -8.39 -44.30
N PHE A 360 3.43 -8.20 -45.55
CA PHE A 360 4.34 -8.16 -46.71
C PHE A 360 5.05 -6.81 -46.86
N ALA A 361 4.37 -5.70 -46.53
CA ALA A 361 4.97 -4.37 -46.64
C ALA A 361 6.12 -4.15 -45.63
N VAL A 362 5.97 -4.63 -44.39
CA VAL A 362 7.02 -4.49 -43.37
C VAL A 362 8.24 -5.36 -43.68
N GLY A 363 8.04 -6.57 -44.22
CA GLY A 363 9.13 -7.44 -44.63
C GLY A 363 9.98 -6.86 -45.76
N VAL A 364 9.34 -6.25 -46.77
CA VAL A 364 10.05 -5.64 -47.90
C VAL A 364 10.80 -4.37 -47.49
N VAL A 365 10.20 -3.50 -46.68
CA VAL A 365 10.87 -2.26 -46.21
C VAL A 365 12.06 -2.60 -45.32
N THR A 366 11.94 -3.59 -44.43
CA THR A 366 13.05 -4.01 -43.56
C THR A 366 14.17 -4.68 -44.37
N GLY A 367 13.83 -5.52 -45.35
CA GLY A 367 14.81 -6.15 -46.24
C GLY A 367 15.60 -5.14 -47.08
N VAL A 368 14.93 -4.12 -47.62
CA VAL A 368 15.59 -3.05 -48.40
C VAL A 368 16.49 -2.19 -47.50
N ALA A 369 16.03 -1.81 -46.30
CA ALA A 369 16.82 -1.04 -45.34
C ALA A 369 18.09 -1.78 -44.88
N CYS A 370 17.99 -3.09 -44.59
CA CYS A 370 19.14 -3.91 -44.25
C CYS A 370 20.12 -4.05 -45.42
N SER A 371 19.64 -4.20 -46.65
CA SER A 371 20.51 -4.26 -47.84
C SER A 371 21.25 -2.94 -48.10
N TYR A 372 20.59 -1.81 -47.81
CA TYR A 372 21.14 -0.48 -48.00
C TYR A 372 22.23 -0.16 -46.95
N PHE A 373 21.98 -0.48 -45.67
CA PHE A 373 22.99 -0.32 -44.61
C PHE A 373 24.18 -1.26 -44.78
N TRP A 374 23.96 -2.48 -45.30
CA TRP A 374 25.05 -3.41 -45.58
C TRP A 374 25.96 -2.93 -46.73
N ARG A 375 25.40 -2.22 -47.72
CA ARG A 375 26.19 -1.55 -48.77
C ARG A 375 26.98 -0.36 -48.23
N LEU A 376 26.38 0.48 -47.39
CA LEU A 376 27.05 1.65 -46.80
C LEU A 376 28.21 1.27 -45.87
N SER A 377 28.13 0.10 -45.21
CA SER A 377 29.19 -0.38 -44.33
C SER A 377 30.45 -0.85 -45.07
N ARG A 378 30.46 -0.93 -46.40
CA ARG A 378 31.66 -1.31 -47.18
C ARG A 378 32.53 -0.15 -47.66
N GLU A 379 32.09 1.11 -47.52
CA GLU A 379 32.83 2.26 -48.06
C GLU A 379 33.73 2.99 -47.06
N LYS A 380 33.75 2.60 -45.78
CA LYS A 380 34.64 3.23 -44.80
C LYS A 380 35.81 2.32 -44.46
N GLY A 381 36.89 2.50 -45.21
CA GLY A 381 38.21 1.98 -44.86
C GLY A 381 38.72 2.60 -43.53
N PRO A 382 39.64 1.91 -42.83
CA PRO A 382 40.11 2.33 -41.52
C PRO A 382 41.14 3.43 -41.68
N ASN A 383 40.84 4.64 -41.20
CA ASN A 383 41.85 5.69 -41.07
C ASN A 383 41.79 6.37 -39.71
N GLN A 384 42.91 6.15 -39.02
CA GLN A 384 43.67 7.07 -38.17
C GLN A 384 43.14 7.52 -36.81
N ALA A 385 44.09 7.46 -35.89
CA ALA A 385 44.06 7.75 -34.48
C ALA A 385 44.62 9.14 -34.14
N ASN A 386 44.36 9.54 -32.89
CA ASN A 386 45.10 10.47 -32.02
C ASN A 386 44.88 12.00 -32.20
N PRO A 387 45.25 12.84 -31.19
CA PRO A 387 44.99 12.72 -29.74
C PRO A 387 44.69 14.10 -29.05
N LEU A 388 44.50 14.05 -27.72
CA LEU A 388 44.80 15.05 -26.67
C LEU A 388 44.27 16.51 -26.77
N GLY A 389 43.60 16.94 -25.71
CA GLY A 389 43.45 18.35 -25.33
C GLY A 389 43.11 18.49 -23.85
N SER A 390 44.08 18.94 -23.05
CA SER A 390 43.93 19.32 -21.64
C SER A 390 43.41 20.75 -21.50
N ALA A 391 42.61 21.04 -20.48
CA ALA A 391 42.50 22.38 -19.92
C ALA A 391 42.09 22.31 -18.44
N SER A 392 43.03 22.73 -17.61
CA SER A 392 42.90 23.12 -16.20
C SER A 392 42.07 24.40 -16.08
N GLY A 393 41.23 24.49 -15.05
CA GLY A 393 40.49 25.69 -14.67
C GLY A 393 40.36 25.77 -13.16
N GLU A 394 41.19 26.62 -12.59
CA GLU A 394 41.38 26.98 -11.19
C GLU A 394 40.56 28.24 -10.88
N ALA A 395 39.86 28.28 -9.74
CA ALA A 395 39.40 29.53 -9.11
C ALA A 395 38.93 29.27 -7.68
N ASP A 396 39.77 29.69 -6.75
CA ASP A 396 39.48 29.97 -5.35
C ASP A 396 38.38 31.04 -5.20
N ASN A 397 37.62 30.98 -4.10
CA ASN A 397 37.16 32.17 -3.37
C ASN A 397 36.55 31.76 -2.01
N GLU A 398 37.32 32.03 -0.97
CA GLU A 398 36.92 32.21 0.43
C GLU A 398 36.62 33.72 0.64
N PRO A 399 35.70 34.10 1.54
CA PRO A 399 36.23 34.78 2.72
C PRO A 399 35.49 34.52 4.05
N ASP A 400 36.29 34.66 5.09
CA ASP A 400 35.98 34.80 6.52
C ASP A 400 35.00 35.93 6.89
N SER A 401 34.30 35.75 8.01
CA SER A 401 34.19 36.72 9.14
C SER A 401 33.27 36.16 10.25
N GLU A 402 33.80 35.85 11.44
CA GLU A 402 33.82 36.69 12.67
C GLU A 402 32.41 36.94 13.28
N GLU A 403 32.02 36.17 14.30
CA GLU A 403 32.11 36.52 15.74
C GLU A 403 31.10 37.57 16.24
N ARG A 404 30.10 37.14 17.04
CA ARG A 404 29.79 37.83 18.30
C ARG A 404 28.94 37.04 19.30
N ALA A 405 29.30 37.31 20.55
CA ALA A 405 28.97 36.68 21.80
C ALA A 405 27.59 37.02 22.41
N ARG A 406 27.16 36.12 23.32
CA ARG A 406 26.43 36.32 24.60
C ARG A 406 25.04 36.97 24.60
N SER A 407 24.08 36.26 25.17
CA SER A 407 23.51 36.59 26.49
C SER A 407 22.67 35.46 27.08
N ALA A 408 22.87 35.22 28.37
CA ALA A 408 22.09 34.36 29.24
C ALA A 408 21.40 35.24 30.31
N ALA A 409 20.33 34.70 30.92
CA ALA A 409 19.51 35.19 32.05
C ALA A 409 18.06 35.50 31.62
N ALA A 410 16.99 35.15 32.34
CA ALA A 410 16.78 34.39 33.56
C ALA A 410 15.32 33.89 33.54
N ALA A 411 15.05 32.67 33.99
CA ALA A 411 13.68 32.14 34.10
C ALA A 411 13.19 32.22 35.55
N THR A 412 12.09 32.92 35.75
CA THR A 412 11.33 33.05 37.00
C THR A 412 10.53 31.76 37.26
N PRO A 413 10.47 31.22 38.50
CA PRO A 413 9.65 30.05 38.78
C PRO A 413 8.16 30.42 38.90
N ALA A 414 7.33 29.73 38.12
CA ALA A 414 5.87 29.77 38.22
C ALA A 414 5.37 28.95 39.42
N PRO A 415 4.21 29.30 40.01
CA PRO A 415 3.69 28.68 41.22
C PRO A 415 3.18 27.25 40.99
N SER A 416 3.48 26.40 41.99
CA SER A 416 3.06 25.01 42.15
C SER A 416 1.54 24.83 41.96
N ALA A 417 1.14 24.18 40.88
CA ALA A 417 -0.23 23.69 40.70
C ALA A 417 -0.48 22.45 41.58
N ALA A 418 -1.66 22.37 42.16
CA ALA A 418 -2.11 21.24 42.98
C ALA A 418 -2.13 19.93 42.18
N PRO A 419 -1.89 18.77 42.84
CA PRO A 419 -1.91 17.48 42.17
C PRO A 419 -3.32 17.16 41.66
N PRO A 420 -3.46 16.61 40.43
CA PRO A 420 -4.74 16.14 39.93
C PRO A 420 -5.27 14.97 40.76
N PRO A 421 -6.59 14.79 40.85
CA PRO A 421 -7.21 13.67 41.57
C PRO A 421 -6.75 12.34 40.99
N ALA A 422 -6.52 11.37 41.89
CA ALA A 422 -6.05 10.03 41.57
C ALA A 422 -6.92 9.38 40.49
N ALA A 423 -6.27 8.97 39.38
CA ALA A 423 -6.91 8.26 38.31
C ALA A 423 -7.54 6.96 38.84
N VAL A 424 -8.84 6.79 38.58
CA VAL A 424 -9.56 5.54 38.84
C VAL A 424 -8.91 4.44 37.99
N PRO A 425 -8.46 3.32 38.56
CA PRO A 425 -7.85 2.24 37.81
C PRO A 425 -8.87 1.67 36.81
N ARG A 426 -8.61 1.87 35.52
CA ARG A 426 -9.39 1.23 34.44
C ARG A 426 -9.14 -0.26 34.50
N GLN A 427 -10.21 -1.02 34.65
CA GLN A 427 -10.19 -2.47 34.60
C GLN A 427 -9.73 -2.90 33.19
N PRO A 428 -8.67 -3.71 33.05
CA PRO A 428 -8.17 -4.11 31.74
C PRO A 428 -9.25 -4.93 31.02
N SER A 429 -9.61 -4.51 29.80
CA SER A 429 -10.44 -5.32 28.91
C SER A 429 -9.74 -6.66 28.68
N PRO A 430 -10.47 -7.80 28.66
CA PRO A 430 -9.87 -9.09 28.39
C PRO A 430 -9.19 -9.05 27.03
N LEU A 431 -7.86 -9.13 27.05
CA LEU A 431 -7.04 -9.24 25.86
C LEU A 431 -7.35 -10.62 25.27
N VAL A 432 -8.12 -10.65 24.18
CA VAL A 432 -8.26 -11.87 23.39
C VAL A 432 -6.92 -12.06 22.67
N ASP A 433 -6.11 -12.99 23.16
CA ASP A 433 -4.85 -13.39 22.54
C ASP A 433 -5.13 -13.94 21.13
N ARG A 434 -5.08 -13.08 20.12
CA ARG A 434 -5.12 -13.48 18.71
C ARG A 434 -3.75 -14.07 18.34
N LEU A 435 -3.75 -15.24 17.71
CA LEU A 435 -2.54 -15.94 17.29
C LEU A 435 -1.62 -15.03 16.43
N PRO A 436 -0.30 -15.03 16.65
CA PRO A 436 0.64 -14.19 15.90
C PRO A 436 0.64 -14.56 14.41
N GLY A 437 0.68 -13.55 13.54
CA GLY A 437 0.78 -13.75 12.09
C GLY A 437 2.25 -13.69 11.66
N VAL A 438 2.64 -14.52 10.69
CA VAL A 438 4.01 -14.54 10.16
C VAL A 438 3.96 -14.45 8.64
N VAL A 439 4.67 -13.47 8.06
CA VAL A 439 4.89 -13.37 6.62
C VAL A 439 6.31 -13.86 6.33
N THR A 440 6.42 -14.88 5.49
CA THR A 440 7.70 -15.42 5.04
C THR A 440 7.92 -15.04 3.59
N LEU A 441 8.91 -14.19 3.32
CA LEU A 441 9.29 -13.80 1.96
C LEU A 441 10.36 -14.78 1.46
N LYS A 442 9.97 -15.70 0.55
CA LYS A 442 10.85 -16.74 -0.02
C LYS A 442 11.66 -16.26 -1.22
#